data_AF-A0A4Z2GMW0-F1
#
_entry.id   AF-A0A4Z2GMW0-F1
#
_cell.length_a   1.000
_cell.length_b   1.000
_cell.length_c   1.000
_cell.angle_alpha   90.00
_cell.angle_beta   90.00
_cell.angle_gamma   90.00
#
_symmetry.space_group_name_H-M   'P 1'
#
loop_
_entity.id
_entity.type
_entity.pdbx_description
1 polymer ?
#
loop_
_entity_poly.entity_id
_entity_poly.type
_entity_poly.pdbx_seq_one_letter_code
_entity_poly.pdbx_strand_id
1 'polypeptide(L)'
;MAAQMAALQARTLAETGIAVPSYYNPSAVNPMKFAEQEKKRKMLWQGKKEGDKSQTAELWEKLNFGNKNQNGEDEAEVAKPLNDEGLRTLQKQEEMFRNLDVQYELARSQTHTQRGMGLGFTTSFSRGMDSI
;
A
#
# COMPACT_ATOMS: atom_id res chain seq x y z
N MET A 1 26.71 -3.69 -29.78
CA MET A 1 25.82 -3.97 -28.63
C MET A 1 24.33 -3.87 -28.95
N ALA A 2 23.88 -3.08 -29.94
CA ALA A 2 22.45 -2.95 -30.27
C ALA A 2 21.77 -4.27 -30.73
N ALA A 3 22.45 -5.09 -31.54
CA ALA A 3 21.90 -6.35 -32.04
C ALA A 3 21.59 -7.38 -30.94
N GLN A 4 22.40 -7.41 -29.87
CA GLN A 4 22.17 -8.32 -28.73
C GLN A 4 20.96 -7.88 -27.89
N MET A 5 20.75 -6.58 -27.73
CA MET A 5 19.58 -6.03 -27.02
C MET A 5 18.29 -6.27 -27.82
N ALA A 6 18.33 -6.13 -29.14
CA ALA A 6 17.21 -6.46 -30.02
C ALA A 6 16.85 -7.96 -29.94
N ALA A 7 17.86 -8.84 -29.89
CA ALA A 7 17.65 -10.27 -29.71
C ALA A 7 17.02 -10.59 -28.34
N LEU A 8 17.40 -9.87 -27.28
CA LEU A 8 16.76 -10.02 -25.96
C LEU A 8 15.30 -9.56 -26.01
N GLN A 9 14.99 -8.40 -26.60
CA GLN A 9 13.61 -7.94 -26.76
C GLN A 9 12.74 -8.94 -27.52
N ALA A 10 13.27 -9.54 -28.59
CA ALA A 10 12.56 -10.56 -29.35
C ALA A 10 12.29 -11.82 -28.50
N ARG A 11 13.27 -12.26 -27.69
CA ARG A 11 13.10 -13.39 -26.76
C ARG A 11 12.08 -13.09 -25.67
N THR A 12 12.14 -11.90 -25.05
CA THR A 12 11.20 -11.53 -23.99
C THR A 12 9.78 -11.40 -24.50
N LEU A 13 9.61 -10.87 -25.71
CA LEU A 13 8.32 -10.80 -26.38
C LEU A 13 7.79 -12.19 -26.70
N ALA A 14 8.62 -13.11 -27.21
CA ALA A 14 8.22 -14.48 -27.49
C ALA A 14 7.84 -15.27 -26.22
N GLU A 15 8.57 -15.06 -25.12
CA GLU A 15 8.36 -15.80 -23.87
C GLU A 15 7.21 -15.22 -23.01
N THR A 16 7.07 -13.90 -22.97
CA THR A 16 6.14 -13.23 -22.04
C THR A 16 4.99 -12.51 -22.71
N GLY A 17 5.06 -12.31 -24.03
CA GLY A 17 4.10 -11.49 -24.79
C GLY A 17 4.19 -9.99 -24.51
N ILE A 18 5.16 -9.55 -23.69
CA ILE A 18 5.29 -8.18 -23.23
C ILE A 18 6.43 -7.51 -23.99
N ALA A 19 6.08 -6.46 -24.76
CA ALA A 19 7.03 -5.65 -25.50
C ALA A 19 7.42 -4.41 -24.72
N VAL A 20 8.70 -4.04 -24.77
CA VAL A 20 9.17 -2.76 -24.21
C VAL A 20 8.70 -1.63 -25.12
N PRO A 21 7.97 -0.62 -24.61
CA PRO A 21 7.50 0.50 -25.43
C PRO A 21 8.65 1.29 -26.09
N SER A 22 8.38 1.80 -27.30
CA SER A 22 9.39 2.47 -28.15
C SER A 22 9.97 3.76 -27.57
N TYR A 23 9.27 4.40 -26.63
CA TYR A 23 9.73 5.60 -25.96
C TYR A 23 10.77 5.34 -24.85
N TYR A 24 11.00 4.08 -24.47
CA TYR A 24 12.07 3.73 -23.55
C TYR A 24 13.41 3.57 -24.28
N ASN A 25 14.48 4.10 -23.68
CA ASN A 25 15.83 3.90 -24.19
C ASN A 25 16.24 2.41 -24.05
N PRO A 26 16.52 1.70 -25.16
CA PRO A 26 16.85 0.26 -25.14
C PRO A 26 18.16 -0.07 -24.41
N SER A 27 19.02 0.92 -24.17
CA SER A 27 20.25 0.74 -23.39
C SER A 27 20.04 0.98 -21.89
N ALA A 28 18.95 1.65 -21.49
CA ALA A 28 18.63 1.93 -20.09
C ALA A 28 17.63 0.92 -19.50
N VAL A 29 16.81 0.29 -20.35
CA VAL A 29 15.76 -0.64 -19.91
C VAL A 29 16.07 -2.07 -20.35
N ASN A 30 16.08 -2.99 -19.37
CA ASN A 30 16.20 -4.42 -19.64
C ASN A 30 14.79 -5.01 -19.96
N PRO A 31 14.60 -5.63 -21.13
CA PRO A 31 13.31 -6.18 -21.54
C PRO A 31 12.74 -7.27 -20.60
N MET A 32 13.60 -8.11 -19.99
CA MET A 32 13.15 -9.14 -19.05
C MET A 32 12.62 -8.52 -17.77
N LYS A 33 13.35 -7.53 -17.23
CA LYS A 33 12.93 -6.83 -16.01
C LYS A 33 11.64 -6.03 -16.24
N PHE A 34 11.47 -5.46 -17.43
CA PHE A 34 10.24 -4.77 -17.80
C PHE A 34 9.05 -5.75 -17.82
N ALA A 35 9.21 -6.93 -18.44
CA ALA A 35 8.17 -7.95 -18.43
C ALA A 35 7.79 -8.42 -17.01
N GLU A 36 8.76 -8.58 -16.10
CA GLU A 36 8.49 -8.87 -14.70
C GLU A 36 7.73 -7.73 -14.00
N GLN A 37 8.13 -6.48 -14.26
CA GLN A 37 7.48 -5.30 -13.69
C GLN A 37 6.03 -5.19 -14.18
N GLU A 38 5.78 -5.44 -15.46
CA GLU A 38 4.42 -5.49 -15.99
C GLU A 38 3.58 -6.60 -15.36
N LYS A 39 4.13 -7.80 -15.16
CA LYS A 39 3.44 -8.91 -14.46
C LYS A 39 3.08 -8.52 -13.02
N LYS A 40 4.00 -7.89 -12.28
CA LYS A 40 3.75 -7.40 -10.91
C LYS A 40 2.71 -6.29 -10.89
N ARG A 41 2.81 -5.33 -11.81
CA ARG A 41 1.82 -4.26 -11.97
C ARG A 41 0.45 -4.86 -12.26
N LYS A 42 0.38 -5.84 -13.16
CA LYS A 42 -0.83 -6.61 -13.43
C LYS A 42 -1.34 -7.24 -12.14
N MET A 43 -0.52 -7.94 -11.37
CA MET A 43 -0.99 -8.65 -10.18
C MET A 43 -1.53 -7.70 -9.09
N LEU A 44 -0.89 -6.54 -8.90
CA LEU A 44 -1.24 -5.58 -7.85
C LEU A 44 -2.36 -4.61 -8.26
N TRP A 45 -2.40 -4.23 -9.54
CA TRP A 45 -3.24 -3.16 -10.06
C TRP A 45 -4.21 -3.60 -11.15
N GLN A 46 -4.29 -4.90 -11.47
CA GLN A 46 -5.49 -5.39 -12.14
C GLN A 46 -6.65 -5.23 -11.16
N GLY A 47 -7.62 -4.40 -11.55
CA GLY A 47 -8.90 -4.38 -10.87
C GLY A 47 -9.43 -5.80 -10.80
N LYS A 48 -9.66 -6.31 -9.58
CA LYS A 48 -10.44 -7.53 -9.40
C LYS A 48 -11.80 -7.30 -10.04
N LYS A 49 -12.31 -8.32 -10.74
CA LYS A 49 -13.68 -8.28 -11.29
C LYS A 49 -14.65 -8.00 -10.14
N GLU A 50 -15.66 -7.18 -10.41
CA GLU A 50 -16.71 -6.82 -9.45
C GLU A 50 -17.24 -8.10 -8.77
N GLY A 51 -16.93 -8.29 -7.49
CA GLY A 51 -17.34 -9.47 -6.73
C GLY A 51 -16.27 -10.00 -5.77
N ASP A 52 -15.00 -9.71 -6.01
CA ASP A 52 -13.91 -10.20 -5.17
C ASP A 52 -13.39 -9.05 -4.26
N LYS A 53 -14.20 -8.69 -3.26
CA LYS A 53 -13.81 -7.71 -2.23
C LYS A 53 -12.58 -8.27 -1.52
N SER A 54 -11.48 -7.52 -1.53
CA SER A 54 -10.28 -7.88 -0.77
C SER A 54 -10.67 -8.12 0.69
N GLN A 55 -10.07 -9.12 1.35
CA GLN A 55 -10.27 -9.34 2.80
C GLN A 55 -10.05 -8.05 3.60
N THR A 56 -9.14 -7.20 3.15
CA THR A 56 -8.92 -5.87 3.74
C THR A 56 -10.13 -4.93 3.56
N ALA A 57 -10.81 -4.94 2.41
CA ALA A 57 -12.01 -4.14 2.19
C ALA A 57 -13.17 -4.57 3.09
N GLU A 58 -13.34 -5.87 3.33
CA GLU A 58 -14.33 -6.37 4.29
C GLU A 58 -13.99 -5.99 5.74
N LEU A 59 -12.71 -5.97 6.10
CA LEU A 59 -12.25 -5.50 7.40
C LEU A 59 -12.55 -4.01 7.59
N TRP A 60 -12.32 -3.18 6.57
CA TRP A 60 -12.64 -1.74 6.62
C TRP A 60 -14.14 -1.46 6.69
N GLU A 61 -14.97 -2.21 5.95
CA GLU A 61 -16.43 -2.10 6.03
C GLU A 61 -16.96 -2.47 7.43
N LYS A 62 -16.40 -3.52 8.05
CA LYS A 62 -16.75 -3.92 9.43
C LYS A 62 -16.26 -2.95 10.50
N LEU A 63 -15.20 -2.18 10.22
CA LEU A 63 -14.66 -1.15 11.10
C LEU A 63 -15.36 0.21 10.94
N ASN A 64 -16.45 0.29 10.18
CA ASN A 64 -17.23 1.52 10.08
C ASN A 64 -18.03 1.76 11.38
N PHE A 65 -17.61 2.75 12.16
CA PHE A 65 -18.21 3.13 13.46
C PHE A 65 -19.51 3.95 13.32
N GLY A 66 -19.95 4.25 12.11
CA GLY A 66 -21.19 4.97 11.87
C GLY A 66 -22.42 4.10 12.15
N ASN A 67 -22.99 4.20 13.36
CA ASN A 67 -24.35 3.76 13.59
C ASN A 67 -25.28 4.61 12.71
N LYS A 68 -25.81 4.03 11.62
CA LYS A 68 -26.75 4.71 10.71
C LYS A 68 -28.03 5.20 11.40
N ASN A 69 -28.27 4.74 12.62
CA ASN A 69 -29.45 5.03 13.42
C ASN A 69 -29.18 5.98 14.61
N GLN A 70 -27.97 6.54 14.77
CA GLN A 70 -27.61 7.39 15.93
C GLN A 70 -27.40 8.87 15.58
N ASN A 71 -27.48 9.25 14.30
CA ASN A 71 -27.33 10.65 13.89
C ASN A 71 -28.67 11.39 13.81
N GLY A 72 -29.65 11.00 14.62
CA GLY A 72 -30.93 11.68 14.78
C GLY A 72 -31.14 12.05 16.23
N GLU A 73 -30.97 13.33 16.53
CA GLU A 73 -31.66 14.09 17.59
C GLU A 73 -31.81 13.39 18.94
N ASP A 74 -30.85 13.57 19.86
CA ASP A 74 -31.13 13.54 21.31
C ASP A 74 -30.02 14.30 22.07
N GLU A 75 -29.97 15.62 21.87
CA GLU A 75 -29.32 16.54 22.82
C GLU A 75 -30.20 16.71 24.07
N ALA A 76 -30.34 15.66 24.90
CA ALA A 76 -31.13 15.79 26.13
C ALA A 76 -30.83 14.80 27.28
N GLU A 77 -29.70 14.08 27.34
CA GLU A 77 -29.43 13.21 28.51
C GLU A 77 -27.95 13.23 28.97
N VAL A 78 -27.46 14.39 29.44
CA VAL A 78 -26.09 14.55 29.96
C VAL A 78 -25.95 14.21 31.47
N ALA A 79 -26.98 13.72 32.17
CA ALA A 79 -26.89 13.56 33.63
C ALA A 79 -27.63 12.34 34.21
N LYS A 80 -27.47 11.14 33.64
CA LYS A 80 -27.82 9.88 34.34
C LYS A 80 -26.55 9.18 34.83
N PRO A 81 -26.54 8.59 36.04
CA PRO A 81 -25.40 7.81 36.53
C PRO A 81 -25.09 6.73 35.50
N LEU A 82 -23.81 6.59 35.15
CA LEU A 82 -23.33 5.67 34.13
C LEU A 82 -23.86 4.25 34.45
N ASN A 83 -24.87 3.81 33.69
CA ASN A 83 -25.34 2.42 33.76
C ASN A 83 -24.17 1.48 33.43
N ASP A 84 -24.20 0.25 33.93
CA ASP A 84 -23.17 -0.78 33.66
C ASP A 84 -22.90 -0.96 32.15
N GLU A 85 -23.94 -0.78 31.32
CA GLU A 85 -23.84 -0.76 29.86
C GLU A 85 -23.00 0.42 29.32
N GLY A 86 -23.14 1.61 29.92
CA GLY A 86 -22.30 2.77 29.60
C GLY A 86 -20.83 2.53 29.93
N LEU A 87 -20.54 1.91 31.09
CA LEU A 87 -19.17 1.51 31.44
C LEU A 87 -18.58 0.50 30.45
N ARG A 88 -19.37 -0.49 30.00
CA ARG A 88 -18.96 -1.46 28.97
C ARG A 88 -18.68 -0.78 27.63
N THR A 89 -19.47 0.20 27.23
CA THR A 89 -19.20 0.94 25.99
C THR A 89 -17.90 1.73 26.06
N LEU A 90 -17.60 2.36 27.20
CA LEU A 90 -16.35 3.08 27.43
C LEU A 90 -15.13 2.13 27.41
N GLN A 91 -15.23 0.97 28.04
CA GLN A 91 -14.18 -0.06 27.98
C GLN A 91 -13.93 -0.53 26.55
N LYS A 92 -15.00 -0.74 25.77
CA LYS A 92 -14.91 -1.16 24.37
C LYS A 92 -14.31 -0.06 23.49
N GLN A 93 -14.59 1.21 23.79
CA GLN A 93 -13.93 2.34 23.15
C GLN A 93 -12.43 2.37 23.49
N GLU A 94 -12.05 2.17 24.75
CA GLU A 94 -10.63 2.13 25.16
C GLU A 94 -9.88 0.99 24.48
N GLU A 95 -10.46 -0.21 24.43
CA GLU A 95 -9.87 -1.37 23.75
C GLU A 95 -9.72 -1.12 22.24
N MET A 96 -10.68 -0.43 21.62
CA MET A 96 -10.62 -0.04 20.22
C MET A 96 -9.46 0.94 19.98
N PHE A 97 -9.30 1.97 20.81
CA PHE A 97 -8.19 2.91 20.69
C PHE A 97 -6.84 2.21 20.86
N ARG A 98 -6.71 1.32 21.85
CA ARG A 98 -5.48 0.53 22.05
C ARG A 98 -5.14 -0.31 20.81
N ASN A 99 -6.13 -0.97 20.22
CA ASN A 99 -5.93 -1.77 19.01
C ASN A 99 -5.52 -0.91 17.80
N LEU A 100 -6.09 0.30 17.66
CA LEU A 100 -5.69 1.24 16.62
C LEU A 100 -4.25 1.73 16.81
N ASP A 101 -3.84 2.02 18.04
CA ASP A 101 -2.46 2.42 18.36
C ASP A 101 -1.47 1.30 18.02
N VAL A 102 -1.75 0.05 18.41
CA VAL A 102 -0.91 -1.11 18.07
C VAL A 102 -0.81 -1.31 16.56
N GLN A 103 -1.92 -1.20 15.83
CA GLN A 103 -1.92 -1.30 14.37
C GLN A 103 -1.12 -0.17 13.72
N TYR A 104 -1.22 1.06 14.26
CA TYR A 104 -0.44 2.19 13.80
C TYR A 104 1.06 2.00 14.06
N GLU A 105 1.45 1.51 15.24
CA GLU A 105 2.85 1.19 15.55
C GLU A 105 3.40 0.10 14.62
N LEU A 106 2.63 -0.95 14.37
CA LEU A 106 3.00 -2.02 13.44
C LEU A 106 3.15 -1.48 12.01
N ALA A 107 2.15 -0.75 11.50
CA ALA A 107 2.19 -0.17 10.15
C ALA A 107 3.32 0.84 10.02
N ARG A 108 3.55 1.68 11.05
CA ARG A 108 4.69 2.60 11.11
C ARG A 108 6.00 1.84 11.08
N SER A 109 6.15 0.76 11.83
CA SER A 109 7.36 -0.06 11.76
C SER A 109 7.55 -0.58 10.33
N GLN A 110 6.51 -1.10 9.70
CA GLN A 110 6.57 -1.66 8.35
C GLN A 110 6.91 -0.60 7.29
N THR A 111 6.27 0.57 7.30
CA THR A 111 6.43 1.57 6.24
C THR A 111 7.51 2.60 6.54
N HIS A 112 7.88 2.79 7.81
CA HIS A 112 8.82 3.83 8.24
C HIS A 112 10.22 3.29 8.57
N THR A 113 10.38 2.08 9.09
CA THR A 113 11.73 1.51 9.33
C THR A 113 12.31 0.80 8.10
N GLN A 114 11.49 0.50 7.09
CA GLN A 114 11.94 -0.07 5.80
C GLN A 114 12.04 0.96 4.67
N ARG A 115 11.85 2.26 4.95
CA ARG A 115 12.11 3.32 3.96
C ARG A 115 13.62 3.49 3.77
N GLY A 116 14.23 2.57 3.03
CA GLY A 116 15.68 2.55 2.77
C GLY A 116 16.30 1.15 2.68
N MET A 117 15.63 0.09 3.15
CA MET A 117 16.09 -1.29 2.92
C MET A 117 15.63 -1.77 1.54
N GLY A 118 16.50 -1.63 0.53
CA GLY A 118 16.34 -2.31 -0.76
C GLY A 118 16.39 -1.43 -2.01
N LEU A 119 16.41 -0.10 -1.85
CA LEU A 119 16.59 0.85 -2.94
C LEU A 119 17.62 1.89 -2.48
N GLY A 120 18.90 1.66 -2.78
CA GLY A 120 20.07 2.40 -2.27
C GLY A 120 20.18 3.87 -2.68
N PHE A 121 19.15 4.68 -2.39
CA PHE A 121 19.11 6.12 -2.66
C PHE A 121 19.48 6.97 -1.44
N THR A 122 19.66 6.37 -0.26
CA THR A 122 20.16 7.08 0.91
C THR A 122 21.70 7.03 0.89
N THR A 123 22.35 8.19 0.75
CA THR A 123 23.82 8.43 0.77
C THR A 123 24.57 8.30 -0.56
N SER A 124 24.31 9.21 -1.49
CA SER A 124 25.36 9.69 -2.42
C SER A 124 25.27 11.19 -2.73
N PHE A 125 24.30 11.90 -2.17
CA PHE A 125 24.18 13.35 -2.34
C PHE A 125 24.59 14.02 -1.03
N SER A 126 25.89 14.17 -0.79
CA SER A 126 26.56 15.13 0.13
C SER A 126 27.87 14.57 0.70
N ARG A 127 28.91 14.42 -0.13
CA ARG A 127 30.30 14.75 0.27
C ARG A 127 31.26 14.65 -0.91
N GLY A 128 31.74 15.81 -1.33
CA GLY A 128 33.11 15.96 -1.83
C GLY A 128 33.30 15.74 -3.33
N MET A 129 32.80 16.67 -4.14
CA MET A 129 33.40 16.94 -5.44
C MET A 129 33.64 18.44 -5.54
N ASP A 130 34.60 18.92 -4.74
CA ASP A 130 35.20 20.24 -4.89
C ASP A 130 36.73 20.09 -4.97
N SER A 131 37.26 20.54 -6.11
CA SER A 131 38.64 20.99 -6.39
C SER A 131 39.81 20.01 -6.20
N ILE A 132 40.35 19.47 -7.32
CA ILE A 132 41.56 19.91 -8.06
C ILE A 132 41.69 19.04 -9.32
#